data_AF-A0A315WNJ9-F1
#
_entry.id   AF-A0A315WNJ9-F1
#
_cell.length_a   1.000
_cell.length_b   1.000
_cell.length_c   1.000
_cell.angle_alpha   90.00
_cell.angle_beta   90.00
_cell.angle_gamma   90.00
#
_symmetry.space_group_name_H-M   'P 1'
#
loop_
_entity.id
_entity.type
_entity.pdbx_description
1 polymer ?
#
loop_
_entity_poly.entity_id
_entity_poly.type
_entity_poly.pdbx_seq_one_letter_code
_entity_poly.pdbx_strand_id
1 'polypeptide(L)'
;MTWLFLALASAALTVAFLLRARFSGDGLKFWQFFLCAAYNLFFITYYFRLVDRDYLLFIGCYPALLKEHPAIGWIALVALLLHSFASPVQWKPKRWF
;
A
#
# COMPACT_ATOMS: atom_id res chain seq x y z
N MET A 1 -14.04 6.24 -13.54
CA MET A 1 -13.57 5.08 -12.74
C MET A 1 -12.07 5.13 -12.51
N THR A 2 -11.27 5.30 -13.56
CA THR A 2 -9.81 5.50 -13.50
C THR A 2 -9.36 6.60 -12.54
N TRP A 3 -9.96 7.80 -12.61
CA TRP A 3 -9.67 8.91 -11.71
C TRP A 3 -9.94 8.61 -10.24
N LEU A 4 -10.99 7.85 -9.95
CA LEU A 4 -11.33 7.46 -8.59
C LEU A 4 -10.31 6.45 -8.04
N PHE A 5 -9.88 5.49 -8.86
CA PHE A 5 -8.78 4.59 -8.50
C PHE A 5 -7.49 5.36 -8.22
N LEU A 6 -7.12 6.29 -9.10
CA LEU A 6 -5.94 7.15 -8.94
C LEU A 6 -6.00 7.97 -7.64
N ALA A 7 -7.13 8.61 -7.36
CA ALA A 7 -7.32 9.39 -6.13
C ALA A 7 -7.24 8.51 -4.88
N LEU A 8 -7.83 7.31 -4.91
CA LEU A 8 -7.80 6.38 -3.79
C LEU A 8 -6.39 5.82 -3.56
N ALA A 9 -5.69 5.46 -4.64
CA ALA A 9 -4.32 4.98 -4.59
C ALA A 9 -3.36 6.05 -4.07
N SER A 10 -3.49 7.30 -4.54
CA SER A 10 -2.69 8.42 -4.04
C SER A 10 -2.96 8.67 -2.56
N ALA A 11 -4.23 8.67 -2.14
CA ALA A 11 -4.59 8.87 -0.73
C ALA A 11 -4.04 7.75 0.16
N ALA A 12 -4.16 6.49 -0.27
CA ALA A 12 -3.62 5.34 0.45
C ALA A 12 -2.10 5.41 0.61
N LEU A 13 -1.39 5.82 -0.46
CA LEU A 13 0.05 6.03 -0.42
C LEU A 13 0.42 7.17 0.52
N THR A 14 -0.27 8.31 0.45
CA THR A 14 -0.03 9.43 1.37
C THR A 14 -0.17 9.00 2.82
N VAL A 15 -1.24 8.27 3.14
CA VAL A 15 -1.48 7.75 4.50
C VAL A 15 -0.37 6.76 4.91
N ALA A 16 0.06 5.85 4.03
CA ALA A 16 1.16 4.92 4.32
C ALA A 16 2.48 5.65 4.63
N PHE A 17 2.83 6.68 3.86
CA PHE A 17 4.03 7.46 4.09
C PHE A 17 3.93 8.35 5.35
N LEU A 18 2.74 8.89 5.65
CA LEU A 18 2.50 9.62 6.89
C LEU A 18 2.63 8.69 8.11
N LEU A 19 2.06 7.49 8.05
CA LEU A 19 2.20 6.45 9.07
C LEU A 19 3.68 6.07 9.27
N ARG A 20 4.42 5.86 8.16
CA ARG A 20 5.87 5.63 8.20
C ARG A 20 6.60 6.77 8.88
N ALA A 21 6.36 8.02 8.49
CA ALA A 21 7.02 9.20 9.06
C ALA A 21 6.66 9.40 10.54
N ARG A 22 5.41 9.12 10.93
CA ARG A 22 4.92 9.29 12.30
C ARG A 22 5.48 8.24 13.25
N PHE A 23 5.66 7.00 12.78
CA PHE A 23 6.08 5.89 13.62
C PHE A 23 7.57 5.55 13.51
N SER A 24 8.27 5.96 12.46
CA SER A 24 9.72 5.78 12.37
C SER A 24 10.44 6.58 13.44
N GLY A 25 11.33 5.93 14.18
CA GLY A 25 12.14 6.57 15.23
C GLY A 25 12.61 5.58 16.31
N ASP A 26 13.40 6.10 17.26
CA ASP A 26 14.01 5.32 18.36
C ASP A 26 12.99 4.72 19.34
N GLY A 27 11.73 5.17 19.27
CA GLY A 27 10.61 4.73 20.11
C GLY A 27 9.61 3.79 19.43
N LEU A 28 9.92 3.23 18.25
CA LEU A 28 8.99 2.37 17.51
C LEU A 28 8.52 1.19 18.38
N LYS A 29 7.25 1.22 18.78
CA LYS A 29 6.61 0.13 19.51
C LYS A 29 6.16 -0.96 18.53
N PHE A 30 6.19 -2.21 18.99
CA PHE A 30 5.76 -3.37 18.20
C PHE A 30 4.34 -3.19 17.62
N TRP A 31 3.40 -2.65 18.39
CA TRP A 31 2.03 -2.38 17.89
C TRP A 31 1.98 -1.37 16.74
N GLN A 32 2.84 -0.33 16.76
CA GLN A 32 2.90 0.67 15.68
C GLN A 32 3.44 0.06 14.39
N PHE A 33 4.43 -0.83 14.50
CA PHE A 33 4.90 -1.62 13.38
C PHE A 33 3.79 -2.50 12.82
N PHE A 34 3.05 -3.22 13.67
CA PHE A 34 1.92 -4.06 13.26
C PHE A 34 0.82 -3.26 12.57
N LEU A 35 0.51 -2.05 13.07
CA LEU A 35 -0.51 -1.20 12.47
C LEU A 35 -0.10 -0.74 11.06
N CYS A 36 1.14 -0.29 10.87
CA CYS A 36 1.67 0.02 9.53
C CYS A 36 1.69 -1.20 8.62
N ALA A 37 2.16 -2.34 9.13
CA ALA A 37 2.25 -3.57 8.37
C ALA A 37 0.86 -4.04 7.93
N ALA A 38 -0.13 -4.02 8.82
CA ALA A 38 -1.51 -4.39 8.51
C ALA A 38 -2.12 -3.46 7.46
N TYR A 39 -1.90 -2.14 7.57
CA TYR A 39 -2.34 -1.17 6.57
C TYR A 39 -1.71 -1.45 5.20
N ASN A 40 -0.38 -1.59 5.14
CA ASN A 40 0.33 -1.87 3.90
C ASN A 40 -0.08 -3.21 3.29
N LEU A 41 -0.20 -4.26 4.12
CA LEU A 41 -0.59 -5.61 3.68
C LEU A 41 -2.01 -5.62 3.10
N PHE A 42 -2.94 -4.85 3.71
CA PHE A 42 -4.29 -4.70 3.18
C PHE A 42 -4.29 -4.13 1.75
N PHE A 43 -3.55 -3.03 1.53
CA PHE A 43 -3.45 -2.42 0.20
C PHE A 43 -2.66 -3.27 -0.79
N ILE A 44 -1.58 -3.93 -0.37
CA ILE A 44 -0.86 -4.91 -1.21
C ILE A 44 -1.79 -6.02 -1.68
N THR A 45 -2.58 -6.60 -0.76
CA THR A 45 -3.55 -7.66 -1.10
C THR A 45 -4.63 -7.14 -2.04
N TYR A 46 -5.08 -5.89 -1.83
CA TYR A 46 -6.04 -5.23 -2.70
C TYR A 46 -5.51 -5.07 -4.14
N TYR A 47 -4.29 -4.54 -4.32
CA TYR A 47 -3.67 -4.39 -5.63
C TYR A 47 -3.34 -5.74 -6.27
N PHE A 48 -2.92 -6.73 -5.48
CA PHE A 48 -2.64 -8.07 -5.98
C PHE A 48 -3.89 -8.73 -6.54
N ARG A 49 -5.04 -8.64 -5.85
CA ARG A 49 -6.32 -9.14 -6.36
C ARG A 49 -6.80 -8.40 -7.61
N LEU A 50 -6.49 -7.11 -7.72
CA LEU A 50 -6.77 -6.34 -8.92
C LEU A 50 -5.99 -6.86 -10.13
N VAL A 51 -4.69 -7.11 -9.95
CA VAL A 51 -3.81 -7.57 -11.04
C VAL A 51 -4.08 -9.03 -11.42
N ASP A 52 -4.35 -9.89 -10.43
CA ASP A 52 -4.53 -11.33 -10.64
C ASP A 52 -5.94 -11.72 -11.14
N ARG A 53 -6.98 -11.01 -10.69
CA ARG A 53 -8.38 -11.39 -10.93
C ARG A 53 -9.25 -10.32 -11.55
N ASP A 54 -8.66 -9.18 -11.95
CA ASP A 54 -9.40 -7.98 -12.38
C ASP A 54 -10.51 -7.57 -11.39
N TYR A 55 -10.28 -7.85 -10.11
CA TYR A 55 -11.27 -7.71 -9.07
C TYR A 55 -10.91 -6.55 -8.13
N LEU A 56 -11.74 -5.51 -8.16
CA LEU A 56 -11.65 -4.37 -7.25
C LEU A 56 -12.53 -4.65 -6.04
N LEU A 57 -11.94 -4.77 -4.86
CA LEU A 57 -12.68 -5.14 -3.64
C LEU A 57 -13.84 -4.17 -3.30
N PHE A 58 -13.74 -2.91 -3.70
CA PHE A 58 -14.77 -1.88 -3.46
C PHE A 58 -15.76 -1.69 -4.64
N ILE A 59 -15.45 -2.20 -5.82
CA ILE A 59 -16.18 -1.89 -7.07
C ILE A 59 -16.74 -3.17 -7.74
N GLY A 60 -16.16 -4.33 -7.46
CA GLY A 60 -16.53 -5.63 -8.04
C GLY A 60 -15.56 -6.10 -9.13
N CYS A 61 -15.98 -7.12 -9.87
CA CYS A 61 -15.22 -7.69 -10.99
C CYS A 61 -15.36 -6.77 -12.21
N TYR A 62 -14.27 -6.20 -12.71
CA TYR A 62 -14.29 -5.35 -13.91
C TYR A 62 -13.13 -5.70 -14.85
N PRO A 63 -13.23 -6.83 -15.57
CA PRO A 63 -12.16 -7.34 -16.45
C PRO A 63 -11.83 -6.43 -17.63
N ALA A 64 -12.69 -5.47 -17.96
CA ALA A 64 -12.42 -4.50 -19.01
C ALA A 64 -11.43 -3.40 -18.58
N LEU A 65 -11.19 -3.18 -17.27
CA LEU A 65 -10.39 -2.03 -16.81
C LEU A 65 -8.92 -2.15 -17.20
N LEU A 66 -8.30 -3.31 -16.95
CA LEU A 66 -6.91 -3.54 -17.31
C LEU A 66 -6.73 -3.63 -18.83
N LYS A 67 -7.75 -4.15 -19.54
CA LYS A 67 -7.72 -4.27 -21.00
C LYS A 67 -7.82 -2.93 -21.72
N GLU A 68 -8.65 -2.01 -21.23
CA GLU A 68 -8.77 -0.65 -21.78
C GLU A 68 -7.63 0.27 -21.31
N HIS A 69 -7.10 0.04 -20.10
CA HIS A 69 -6.11 0.91 -19.49
C HIS A 69 -4.96 0.12 -18.82
N PRO A 70 -4.03 -0.45 -19.61
CA PRO A 70 -2.90 -1.23 -19.09
C PRO A 70 -2.00 -0.41 -18.15
N ALA A 71 -1.99 0.92 -18.29
CA ALA A 71 -1.30 1.84 -17.38
C ALA A 71 -1.74 1.71 -15.92
N ILE A 72 -3.01 1.33 -15.66
CA ILE A 72 -3.54 1.16 -14.30
C ILE A 72 -2.89 -0.04 -13.60
N GLY A 73 -2.64 -1.13 -14.34
CA GLY A 73 -1.91 -2.29 -13.82
C GLY A 73 -0.49 -1.92 -13.40
N TRP A 74 0.20 -1.11 -14.20
CA TRP A 74 1.53 -0.59 -13.84
C TRP A 74 1.48 0.33 -12.62
N ILE A 75 0.49 1.22 -12.53
CA ILE A 75 0.30 2.09 -11.36
C ILE A 75 0.03 1.25 -10.11
N ALA A 76 -0.78 0.19 -10.20
CA ALA A 76 -1.05 -0.71 -9.09
C ALA A 76 0.22 -1.46 -8.63
N LEU A 77 1.06 -1.90 -9.56
CA LEU A 77 2.37 -2.50 -9.24
C LEU A 77 3.31 -1.52 -8.55
N VAL A 78 3.39 -0.28 -9.05
CA VAL A 78 4.20 0.78 -8.43
C VAL A 78 3.67 1.10 -7.03
N ALA A 79 2.35 1.20 -6.85
CA ALA A 79 1.72 1.41 -5.55
C ALA A 79 2.01 0.25 -4.57
N LEU A 80 1.96 -0.99 -5.04
CA LEU A 80 2.31 -2.18 -4.27
C LEU A 80 3.76 -2.11 -3.79
N LEU A 81 4.71 -1.78 -4.68
CA LEU A 81 6.11 -1.60 -4.31
C LEU A 81 6.29 -0.49 -3.27
N LEU A 82 5.64 0.66 -3.47
CA LEU A 82 5.70 1.78 -2.54
C LEU A 82 5.16 1.42 -1.14
N HIS A 83 4.06 0.66 -1.05
CA HIS A 83 3.56 0.16 0.23
C HIS A 83 4.53 -0.81 0.91
N SER A 84 5.24 -1.64 0.14
CA SER A 84 6.31 -2.49 0.68
C SER A 84 7.47 -1.66 1.24
N PHE A 85 7.83 -0.56 0.59
CA PHE A 85 8.83 0.40 1.09
C PHE A 85 8.31 1.27 2.24
N ALA A 86 7.00 1.34 2.46
CA ALA A 86 6.39 2.15 3.51
C ALA A 86 6.46 1.52 4.91
N SER A 87 7.26 0.46 5.10
CA SER A 87 7.46 -0.15 6.42
C SER A 87 8.21 0.81 7.36
N PRO A 88 7.75 0.99 8.62
CA PRO A 88 8.43 1.86 9.57
C PRO A 88 9.75 1.23 10.03
N VAL A 89 10.82 2.05 10.05
CA VAL A 89 12.17 1.59 10.37
C VAL A 89 12.62 2.22 11.69
N GLN A 90 13.26 1.42 12.55
CA GLN A 90 13.98 1.94 13.71
C GLN A 90 15.30 2.56 13.27
N TRP A 91 15.52 3.83 13.61
CA TRP A 91 16.72 4.57 13.18
C TRP A 91 17.96 4.09 13.92
N LYS A 92 17.80 3.71 15.18
CA LYS A 92 18.80 2.96 15.93
C LYS A 92 18.32 1.53 16.11
N PRO A 93 19.03 0.51 15.58
CA PRO A 93 18.81 -0.84 16.05
C PRO A 93 19.06 -0.82 17.55
N LYS A 94 18.08 -1.23 18.36
CA LYS A 94 18.35 -1.52 19.77
C LYS A 94 19.51 -2.51 19.77
N ARG A 95 20.68 -2.11 20.28
CA ARG A 95 21.75 -3.02 20.69
C ARG A 95 21.12 -3.94 21.72
N TRP A 96 20.54 -5.03 21.26
CA TRP A 96 20.42 -6.23 22.05
C TRP A 96 21.86 -6.71 22.23
N PHE A 97 22.25 -6.79 23.50
CA PHE A 97 23.55 -7.18 24.04
C PHE A 97 24.47 -7.92 23.07
#